data_AF-A0AA50DXU6-F1
#
_entry.id   AF-A0AA50DXU6-F1
#
_cell.length_a   1.000
_cell.length_b   1.000
_cell.length_c   1.000
_cell.angle_alpha   90.00
_cell.angle_beta   90.00
_cell.angle_gamma   90.00
#
_symmetry.space_group_name_H-M   'P 1'
#
loop_
_entity.id
_entity.type
_entity.pdbx_description
1 polymer ?
#
loop_
_entity_poly.entity_id
_entity_poly.type
_entity_poly.pdbx_seq_one_letter_code
_entity_poly.pdbx_strand_id
1 'polypeptide(L)'
;MDKIMSQSGEIKSEDCKELYRATSFLWMGNEQNQLARFRNFENLDNYVANEESEYDVYLIKIILPKMSIGFLENADQLDRLDAFQLLAGCTADISRRLKVSVYENTNVYSR
;
A
#
# COMPACT_ATOMS: atom_id res chain seq x y z
N MET A 1 -14.94 1.18 9.72
CA MET A 1 -14.15 1.52 8.51
C MET A 1 -14.65 0.56 7.42
N ASP A 2 -15.91 0.71 7.00
CA ASP A 2 -16.69 -0.41 6.42
C ASP A 2 -16.96 -0.33 4.93
N LYS A 3 -16.15 0.42 4.18
CA LYS A 3 -16.30 0.47 2.72
C LYS A 3 -14.95 0.57 2.03
N ILE A 4 -14.20 -0.52 2.05
CA ILE A 4 -13.21 -0.76 0.99
C ILE A 4 -13.39 -2.21 0.50
N MET A 5 -14.50 -2.43 -0.20
CA MET A 5 -14.50 -3.43 -1.28
C MET A 5 -13.48 -2.97 -2.33
N SER A 6 -12.83 -3.89 -3.02
CA SER A 6 -11.82 -3.58 -4.05
C SER A 6 -12.26 -2.40 -4.91
N GLN A 7 -11.65 -1.23 -4.69
CA GLN A 7 -12.08 0.04 -5.27
C GLN A 7 -10.83 0.72 -5.80
N SER A 8 -10.82 0.94 -7.12
CA SER A 8 -9.93 1.92 -7.71
C SER A 8 -10.56 3.30 -7.53
N GLY A 9 -9.79 4.24 -7.00
CA GLY A 9 -10.29 5.56 -6.65
C GLY A 9 -9.21 6.62 -6.76
N GLU A 10 -9.61 7.83 -7.12
CA GLU A 10 -8.75 9.00 -7.04
C GLU A 10 -8.53 9.37 -5.57
N ILE A 11 -7.27 9.52 -5.17
CA ILE A 11 -6.87 9.90 -3.82
C ILE A 11 -7.20 11.38 -3.62
N LYS A 12 -7.93 11.71 -2.57
CA LYS A 12 -8.18 13.10 -2.17
C LYS A 12 -7.10 13.60 -1.23
N SER A 13 -7.00 14.92 -1.08
CA SER A 13 -6.04 15.55 -0.17
C SER A 13 -6.23 15.12 1.30
N GLU A 14 -7.46 14.83 1.72
CA GLU A 14 -7.77 14.31 3.06
C GLU A 14 -7.23 12.88 3.27
N ASP A 15 -7.32 12.03 2.24
CA ASP A 15 -6.84 10.65 2.27
C ASP A 15 -5.31 10.59 2.40
N CYS A 16 -4.58 11.55 1.83
CA CYS A 16 -3.11 11.59 1.88
C CYS A 16 -2.57 11.50 3.31
N LYS A 17 -3.20 12.21 4.25
CA LYS A 17 -2.78 12.23 5.66
C LYS A 17 -3.12 10.92 6.37
N GLU A 18 -4.26 10.33 6.05
CA GLU A 18 -4.66 9.04 6.61
C GLU A 18 -3.76 7.92 6.09
N LEU A 19 -3.47 7.91 4.79
CA LEU A 19 -2.53 6.99 4.16
C LEU A 19 -1.15 7.07 4.81
N TYR A 20 -0.61 8.29 4.99
CA TYR A 20 0.68 8.47 5.68
C TYR A 20 0.68 7.83 7.08
N ARG A 21 -0.39 8.06 7.85
CA ARG A 21 -0.50 7.56 9.24
C ARG A 21 -0.73 6.05 9.32
N ALA A 22 -1.49 5.49 8.39
CA ALA A 22 -1.83 4.07 8.35
C ALA A 22 -0.70 3.21 7.74
N THR A 23 0.25 3.83 7.02
CA THR A 23 1.33 3.10 6.35
C THR A 23 2.34 2.56 7.35
N SER A 24 2.29 1.26 7.62
CA SER A 24 3.32 0.55 8.41
C SER A 24 4.51 0.08 7.57
N PHE A 25 4.31 -0.10 6.26
CA PHE A 25 5.35 -0.51 5.34
C PHE A 25 5.14 0.14 3.98
N LEU A 26 6.24 0.54 3.33
CA LEU A 26 6.22 1.16 2.01
C LEU A 26 7.29 0.53 1.13
N TRP A 27 6.94 0.30 -0.13
CA TRP A 27 7.87 -0.13 -1.16
C TRP A 27 7.64 0.66 -2.43
N MET A 28 8.74 1.08 -3.04
CA MET A 28 8.74 1.66 -4.38
C MET A 28 9.52 0.77 -5.32
N GLY A 29 8.97 0.57 -6.51
CA GLY A 29 9.71 0.02 -7.64
C GLY A 29 9.01 0.33 -8.96
N ASN A 30 9.63 -0.12 -10.05
CA ASN A 30 9.05 -0.08 -11.39
C ASN A 30 8.46 -1.45 -11.74
N GLU A 31 7.69 -1.54 -12.84
CA GLU A 31 7.06 -2.79 -13.29
C GLU A 31 8.05 -3.95 -13.44
N GLN A 32 9.29 -3.64 -13.85
CA GLN A 32 10.35 -4.63 -14.04
C GLN A 32 10.83 -5.24 -12.70
N ASN A 33 10.84 -4.45 -11.62
CA ASN A 33 11.20 -4.88 -10.27
C ASN A 33 10.00 -5.36 -9.43
N GLN A 34 8.78 -5.05 -9.88
CA GLN A 34 7.50 -5.41 -9.23
C GLN A 34 7.30 -6.93 -9.18
N LEU A 35 7.85 -7.65 -10.17
CA LEU A 35 7.59 -9.06 -10.40
C LEU A 35 8.23 -10.00 -9.36
N ALA A 36 9.26 -9.64 -8.60
CA ALA A 36 9.85 -10.61 -7.67
C ALA A 36 9.17 -10.65 -6.28
N ARG A 37 8.78 -9.49 -5.73
CA ARG A 37 8.22 -9.37 -4.37
C ARG A 37 6.70 -9.40 -4.32
N PHE A 38 6.04 -9.07 -5.43
CA PHE A 38 4.58 -8.88 -5.48
C PHE A 38 3.90 -9.70 -6.58
N ARG A 39 4.60 -10.69 -7.16
CA ARG A 39 4.04 -11.66 -8.13
C ARG A 39 2.77 -12.36 -7.61
N ASN A 40 2.59 -12.41 -6.29
CA ASN A 40 1.44 -13.02 -5.62
C ASN A 40 0.26 -12.07 -5.40
N PHE A 41 0.24 -10.85 -5.97
CA PHE A 41 -0.99 -10.04 -6.00
C PHE A 41 -2.15 -10.75 -6.71
N GLU A 42 -1.85 -11.69 -7.61
CA GLU A 42 -2.85 -12.54 -8.28
C GLU A 42 -3.46 -13.61 -7.35
N ASN A 43 -2.81 -13.92 -6.22
CA ASN A 43 -3.24 -14.94 -5.26
C ASN A 43 -3.76 -14.35 -3.93
N LEU A 44 -4.06 -13.05 -3.87
CA LEU A 44 -4.55 -12.39 -2.65
C LEU A 44 -5.87 -12.98 -2.14
N ASP A 45 -6.64 -13.62 -3.02
CA ASP A 45 -7.88 -14.31 -2.65
C ASP A 45 -7.67 -15.39 -1.58
N ASN A 46 -6.50 -16.04 -1.55
CA ASN A 46 -6.15 -17.01 -0.51
C ASN A 46 -5.93 -16.37 0.87
N TYR A 47 -5.71 -15.06 0.89
CA TYR A 47 -5.41 -14.28 2.09
C TYR A 47 -6.59 -13.42 2.54
N VAL A 48 -7.73 -13.45 1.86
CA VAL A 48 -8.91 -12.67 2.26
C VAL A 48 -9.34 -13.03 3.69
N ALA A 49 -9.53 -12.01 4.51
CA ALA A 49 -9.93 -12.16 5.89
C ALA A 49 -11.46 -12.38 5.97
N ASN A 50 -11.86 -13.59 6.35
CA ASN A 50 -13.28 -13.97 6.52
C ASN A 50 -13.87 -13.48 7.84
N GLU A 51 -13.02 -13.28 8.85
CA GLU A 51 -13.38 -12.74 10.17
C GLU A 51 -12.53 -11.51 10.41
N GLU A 52 -13.04 -10.55 11.19
CA GLU A 52 -12.31 -9.31 11.50
C GLU A 52 -11.26 -9.57 12.57
N SER A 53 -10.04 -9.11 12.30
CA SER A 53 -8.91 -9.15 13.22
C SER A 53 -8.24 -7.79 13.29
N GLU A 54 -7.72 -7.42 14.46
CA GLU A 54 -6.93 -6.20 14.64
C GLU A 54 -5.62 -6.21 13.83
N TYR A 55 -5.19 -7.40 13.39
CA TYR A 55 -3.99 -7.60 12.58
C TYR A 55 -4.30 -7.65 11.09
N ASP A 56 -5.56 -7.53 10.68
CA ASP A 56 -5.91 -7.49 9.27
C ASP A 56 -5.27 -6.29 8.58
N VAL A 57 -4.90 -6.49 7.32
CA VAL A 57 -4.15 -5.51 6.55
C VAL A 57 -4.78 -5.26 5.18
N TYR A 58 -4.46 -4.10 4.63
CA TYR A 58 -4.80 -3.70 3.28
C TYR A 58 -3.53 -3.45 2.49
N LEU A 59 -3.50 -3.90 1.24
CA LEU A 59 -2.46 -3.54 0.29
C LEU A 59 -3.00 -2.45 -0.62
N ILE A 60 -2.25 -1.36 -0.74
CA ILE A 60 -2.60 -0.21 -1.56
C ILE A 60 -1.54 -0.05 -2.63
N LYS A 61 -1.95 -0.15 -3.90
CA LYS A 61 -1.10 0.10 -5.06
C LYS A 61 -1.43 1.48 -5.61
N ILE A 62 -0.41 2.33 -5.73
CA ILE A 62 -0.55 3.67 -6.30
C ILE A 62 0.41 3.77 -7.48
N ILE A 63 -0.11 4.16 -8.65
CA ILE A 63 0.71 4.41 -9.83
C ILE A 63 1.14 5.87 -9.78
N LEU A 64 2.44 6.11 -9.65
CA LEU A 64 3.00 7.45 -9.63
C LEU A 64 3.40 7.87 -11.04
N PRO A 65 3.14 9.12 -11.45
CA PRO A 65 3.59 9.63 -12.76
C PRO A 65 5.11 9.80 -12.82
N LYS A 66 5.75 9.97 -11.66
CA LYS A 66 7.20 10.07 -11.50
C LYS A 66 7.63 9.49 -10.17
N MET A 67 8.88 9.05 -10.11
CA MET A 67 9.53 8.65 -8.87
C MET A 67 9.55 9.82 -7.87
N SER A 68 9.30 9.55 -6.59
CA SER A 68 9.37 10.54 -5.50
C SER A 68 10.37 10.09 -4.44
N ILE A 69 11.28 10.98 -4.05
CA ILE A 69 12.33 10.66 -3.07
C ILE A 69 11.75 10.28 -1.71
N GLY A 70 10.60 10.86 -1.31
CA GLY A 70 9.98 10.61 -0.01
C GLY A 70 9.44 9.19 0.19
N PHE A 71 9.41 8.40 -0.87
CA PHE A 71 8.97 6.99 -0.86
C PHE A 71 10.16 6.02 -1.01
N LEU A 72 11.40 6.52 -0.94
CA LEU A 72 12.58 5.68 -0.81
C LEU A 72 12.68 5.10 0.61
N GLU A 73 13.34 3.95 0.74
CA GLU A 73 13.48 3.23 2.01
C GLU A 73 14.12 4.09 3.11
N ASN A 74 15.10 4.92 2.74
CA ASN A 74 15.87 5.78 3.62
C ASN A 74 15.38 7.25 3.65
N ALA A 75 14.22 7.55 3.07
CA ALA A 75 13.65 8.89 3.12
C ALA A 75 13.34 9.33 4.56
N ASP A 76 13.63 10.58 4.89
CA ASP A 76 13.26 11.12 6.20
C ASP A 76 11.75 11.35 6.32
N GLN A 77 11.30 11.64 7.55
CA GLN A 77 9.87 11.76 7.84
C GLN A 77 9.20 12.96 7.18
N LEU A 78 9.92 14.05 6.95
CA LEU A 78 9.39 15.26 6.30
C LEU A 78 9.25 15.03 4.79
N ASP A 79 10.31 14.52 4.15
CA ASP A 79 10.29 14.15 2.73
C ASP A 79 9.16 13.14 2.47
N ARG A 80 8.97 12.18 3.38
CA ARG A 80 7.86 11.21 3.29
C ARG A 80 6.51 11.88 3.41
N LEU A 81 6.31 12.75 4.40
CA LEU A 81 5.05 13.48 4.56
C LEU A 81 4.70 14.30 3.31
N ASP A 82 5.68 15.01 2.77
CA ASP A 82 5.53 15.82 1.55
C ASP A 82 5.20 14.92 0.34
N ALA A 83 5.85 13.77 0.20
CA ALA A 83 5.54 12.81 -0.86
C ALA A 83 4.11 12.26 -0.76
N PHE A 84 3.60 11.99 0.45
CA PHE A 84 2.21 11.58 0.64
C PHE A 84 1.22 12.69 0.28
N GLN A 85 1.51 13.95 0.57
CA GLN A 85 0.65 15.07 0.18
C GLN A 85 0.51 15.22 -1.34
N LEU A 86 1.55 14.83 -2.09
CA LEU A 86 1.55 14.84 -3.55
C LEU A 86 0.77 13.68 -4.19
N LEU A 87 0.21 12.76 -3.39
CA LEU A 87 -0.62 11.67 -3.88
C LEU A 87 -2.02 12.13 -4.29
N ALA A 88 -2.45 13.32 -3.88
CA ALA A 88 -3.76 13.85 -4.26
C ALA A 88 -3.88 13.89 -5.80
N GLY A 89 -4.96 13.33 -6.33
CA GLY A 89 -5.19 13.18 -7.77
C GLY A 89 -4.55 11.94 -8.40
N CYS A 90 -3.76 11.16 -7.67
CA CYS A 90 -3.30 9.85 -8.14
C CYS A 90 -4.40 8.79 -7.97
N THR A 91 -4.37 7.75 -8.81
CA THR A 91 -5.26 6.59 -8.66
C THR A 91 -4.63 5.57 -7.72
N ALA A 92 -5.38 5.18 -6.69
CA ALA A 92 -5.09 4.04 -5.83
C ALA A 92 -5.95 2.84 -6.25
N ASP A 93 -5.37 1.64 -6.18
CA ASP A 93 -6.07 0.36 -6.19
C ASP A 93 -5.85 -0.30 -4.82
N ILE A 94 -6.95 -0.59 -4.13
CA ILE A 94 -6.94 -1.09 -2.77
C ILE A 94 -7.44 -2.54 -2.76
N SER A 95 -6.68 -3.42 -2.14
CA SER A 95 -7.08 -4.81 -1.95
C SER A 95 -8.31 -4.92 -1.04
N ARG A 96 -8.95 -6.09 -1.05
CA ARG A 96 -9.85 -6.48 0.05
C ARG A 96 -9.07 -6.53 1.37
N ARG A 97 -9.79 -6.63 2.49
CA ARG A 97 -9.19 -6.92 3.80
C ARG A 97 -8.50 -8.29 3.76
N LEU A 98 -7.21 -8.32 4.10
CA LEU A 98 -6.38 -9.52 4.08
C LEU A 98 -5.89 -9.88 5.48
N LYS A 99 -5.63 -11.16 5.70
CA LYS A 99 -4.94 -11.65 6.90
C LYS A 99 -3.49 -11.18 6.88
N VAL A 100 -2.94 -10.89 8.05
CA VAL A 100 -1.52 -10.49 8.24
C VAL A 100 -0.52 -11.45 7.59
N SER A 101 -0.86 -12.73 7.45
CA SER A 101 0.00 -13.75 6.82
C SER A 101 0.29 -13.46 5.34
N VAL A 102 -0.44 -12.55 4.70
CA VAL A 102 -0.08 -12.07 3.34
C VAL A 102 1.35 -11.54 3.31
N TYR A 103 1.87 -10.99 4.42
CA TYR A 103 3.21 -10.44 4.48
C TYR A 103 4.32 -11.46 4.27
N GLU A 104 4.09 -12.74 4.59
CA GLU A 104 5.04 -13.84 4.36
C GLU A 104 5.46 -13.92 2.88
N ASN A 105 4.59 -13.49 1.96
CA ASN A 105 4.88 -13.46 0.53
C ASN A 105 5.51 -12.16 0.02
N THR A 106 5.58 -11.13 0.87
CA THR A 106 5.99 -9.78 0.47
C THR A 106 7.39 -9.41 0.97
N ASN A 107 8.02 -10.29 1.77
CA ASN A 107 9.28 -10.02 2.48
C ASN A 107 9.25 -8.74 3.34
N VAL A 108 8.05 -8.31 3.77
CA VAL A 108 7.85 -7.11 4.60
C VAL A 108 8.21 -7.38 6.05
N TYR A 109 8.07 -8.63 6.49
CA TYR A 109 8.50 -9.09 7.80
C TYR A 109 9.71 -10.01 7.64
N SER A 110 10.91 -9.49 7.87
CA SER A 110 12.02 -10.34 8.31
C SER A 110 12.04 -10.29 9.84
N ARG A 111 11.82 -11.44 10.48
CA ARG A 111 12.07 -11.61 11.93
C ARG A 111 13.53 -11.33 12.27
#